data_AF-A0A1F2QU77-F1
#
_entry.id   AF-A0A1F2QU77-F1
#
_cell.length_a   1.000
_cell.length_b   1.000
_cell.length_c   1.000
_cell.angle_alpha   90.00
_cell.angle_beta   90.00
_cell.angle_gamma   90.00
#
_symmetry.space_group_name_H-M   'P 1'
#
loop_
_entity.id
_entity.type
_entity.pdbx_description
1 polymer ?
#
loop_
_entity_poly.entity_id
_entity_poly.type
_entity_poly.pdbx_seq_one_letter_code
_entity_poly.pdbx_strand_id
1 'polypeptide(L)'
;MVDTDVIFNTRYKWAIDPDGEDTRTLAKSQYDVRNVGTHELGHVVGLDDLYQAEYRELTMYGYSAAKETKKISLQTGDIWGTQDIYGP
;
A
#
# COMPACT_ATOMS: atom_id res chain seq x y z
N MET A 1 -1.89 -19.14 -8.13
CA MET A 1 -2.87 -18.10 -8.51
C MET A 1 -2.88 -18.02 -10.03
N VAL A 2 -4.05 -18.01 -10.66
CA VAL A 2 -4.17 -17.89 -12.14
C VAL A 2 -4.61 -16.48 -12.53
N ASP A 3 -5.48 -15.86 -11.72
CA ASP A 3 -5.95 -14.48 -11.89
C ASP A 3 -6.42 -13.89 -10.55
N THR A 4 -6.41 -12.57 -10.43
CA THR A 4 -6.89 -11.81 -9.28
C THR A 4 -7.14 -10.35 -9.66
N ASP A 5 -8.13 -9.73 -9.03
CA ASP A 5 -8.54 -8.36 -9.34
C ASP A 5 -8.28 -7.41 -8.16
N VAL A 6 -7.89 -6.18 -8.49
CA VAL A 6 -7.85 -5.04 -7.54
C VAL A 6 -8.72 -3.93 -8.12
N ILE A 7 -9.65 -3.42 -7.31
CA ILE A 7 -10.60 -2.38 -7.73
C ILE A 7 -10.35 -1.09 -6.95
N PHE A 8 -9.97 -0.04 -7.67
CA PHE A 8 -9.90 1.31 -7.12
C PHE A 8 -11.24 2.03 -7.28
N ASN A 9 -11.81 2.53 -6.18
CA ASN A 9 -13.08 3.22 -6.24
C ASN A 9 -12.98 4.56 -7.02
N THR A 10 -14.09 5.01 -7.58
CA THR A 10 -14.16 6.28 -8.34
C THR A 10 -14.48 7.49 -7.48
N ARG A 11 -14.59 7.33 -6.14
CA ARG A 11 -14.90 8.44 -5.22
C ARG A 11 -13.67 9.28 -4.90
N TYR A 12 -12.48 8.67 -4.87
CA TYR A 12 -11.22 9.37 -4.66
C TYR A 12 -10.58 9.82 -5.97
N LYS A 13 -9.76 10.87 -5.87
CA LYS A 13 -8.89 11.29 -6.96
C LYS A 13 -7.59 10.51 -6.87
N TRP A 14 -7.20 9.88 -7.97
CA TRP A 14 -6.00 9.08 -8.06
C TRP A 14 -4.90 9.86 -8.78
N ALA A 15 -3.66 9.67 -8.32
CA ALA A 15 -2.47 10.20 -8.96
C ALA A 15 -1.29 9.27 -8.67
N ILE A 16 -0.14 9.61 -9.25
CA ILE A 16 1.12 8.92 -9.02
C ILE A 16 2.14 9.96 -8.59
N ASP A 17 2.75 9.76 -7.42
CA ASP A 17 3.97 10.43 -7.02
C ASP A 17 5.16 9.73 -7.69
N PRO A 18 5.84 10.32 -8.69
CA PRO A 18 6.81 9.63 -9.53
C PRO A 18 7.94 8.95 -8.74
N ASP A 19 8.49 9.57 -7.70
CA ASP A 19 9.63 9.05 -6.94
C ASP A 19 9.25 8.39 -5.60
N GLY A 20 8.00 8.55 -5.15
CA GLY A 20 7.47 7.92 -3.94
C GLY A 20 7.99 8.53 -2.63
N GLU A 21 8.79 9.58 -2.71
CA GLU A 21 9.47 10.21 -1.58
C GLU A 21 9.09 11.70 -1.45
N ASP A 22 8.41 12.28 -2.44
CA ASP A 22 7.98 13.68 -2.41
C ASP A 22 6.46 13.85 -2.54
N THR A 23 5.80 13.95 -1.39
CA THR A 23 4.37 14.29 -1.30
C THR A 23 4.00 15.63 -1.98
N ARG A 24 4.95 16.46 -2.44
CA ARG A 24 4.68 17.73 -3.15
C ARG A 24 4.04 17.53 -4.52
N THR A 25 4.23 16.38 -5.15
CA THR A 25 3.67 16.08 -6.48
C THR A 25 2.17 15.78 -6.42
N LEU A 26 1.66 15.36 -5.24
CA LEU A 26 0.26 15.03 -4.99
C LEU A 26 -0.53 16.24 -4.44
N ALA A 27 -1.67 16.54 -5.06
CA ALA A 27 -2.60 17.52 -4.51
C ALA A 27 -3.26 17.02 -3.22
N LYS A 28 -3.76 17.94 -2.38
CA LYS A 28 -4.30 17.67 -1.03
C LYS A 28 -5.33 16.53 -0.91
N SER A 29 -6.04 16.21 -1.97
CA SER A 29 -7.10 15.18 -1.99
C SER A 29 -6.80 14.03 -2.95
N GLN A 30 -5.57 13.95 -3.44
CA GLN A 30 -5.13 12.86 -4.30
C GLN A 30 -4.53 11.75 -3.45
N TYR A 31 -4.90 10.52 -3.79
CA TYR A 31 -4.32 9.30 -3.26
C TYR A 31 -3.33 8.76 -4.29
N ASP A 32 -2.19 8.31 -3.80
CA ASP A 32 -1.19 7.66 -4.64
C ASP A 32 -1.64 6.23 -4.97
N VAL A 33 -1.75 5.93 -6.26
CA VAL A 33 -2.19 4.61 -6.74
C VAL A 33 -1.19 3.52 -6.34
N ARG A 34 0.11 3.83 -6.25
CA ARG A 34 1.14 2.85 -5.90
C ARG A 34 1.09 2.56 -4.41
N ASN A 35 0.97 3.58 -3.55
CA ASN A 35 0.83 3.41 -2.10
C ASN A 35 -0.37 2.54 -1.74
N VAL A 36 -1.56 2.86 -2.27
CA VAL A 36 -2.76 2.05 -2.00
C VAL A 36 -2.68 0.72 -2.74
N GLY A 37 -2.18 0.70 -3.98
CA GLY A 37 -2.05 -0.52 -4.76
C GLY A 37 -1.14 -1.56 -4.13
N THR A 38 0.00 -1.17 -3.53
CA THR A 38 0.88 -2.11 -2.82
C THR A 38 0.18 -2.73 -1.62
N HIS A 39 -0.66 -1.98 -0.90
CA HIS A 39 -1.49 -2.50 0.18
C HIS A 39 -2.49 -3.56 -0.33
N GLU A 40 -3.26 -3.23 -1.37
CA GLU A 40 -4.23 -4.18 -1.93
C GLU A 40 -3.55 -5.42 -2.52
N LEU A 41 -2.38 -5.27 -3.13
CA LEU A 41 -1.57 -6.39 -3.60
C LEU A 41 -1.05 -7.27 -2.45
N GLY A 42 -0.88 -6.72 -1.26
CA GLY A 42 -0.60 -7.49 -0.06
C GLY A 42 -1.71 -8.49 0.26
N HIS A 43 -2.98 -8.09 0.15
CA HIS A 43 -4.12 -9.00 0.29
C HIS A 43 -4.16 -10.07 -0.80
N VAL A 44 -3.82 -9.68 -2.04
CA VAL A 44 -3.71 -10.63 -3.16
C VAL A 44 -2.71 -11.74 -2.86
N VAL A 45 -1.60 -11.43 -2.19
CA VAL A 45 -0.60 -12.42 -1.76
C VAL A 45 -0.92 -13.03 -0.39
N GLY A 46 -2.07 -12.74 0.21
CA GLY A 46 -2.55 -13.40 1.42
C GLY A 46 -2.12 -12.77 2.75
N LEU A 47 -1.67 -11.51 2.73
CA LEU A 47 -1.42 -10.75 3.95
C LEU A 47 -2.71 -10.09 4.48
N ASP A 48 -2.87 -10.07 5.79
CA ASP A 48 -3.98 -9.42 6.49
C ASP A 48 -3.66 -7.97 6.86
N ASP A 49 -4.72 -7.19 7.08
CA ASP A 49 -4.62 -5.84 7.60
C ASP A 49 -4.01 -5.78 9.01
N LEU A 50 -3.23 -4.71 9.23
CA LEU A 50 -2.68 -4.32 10.51
C LEU A 50 -3.33 -3.03 10.99
N TYR A 51 -3.77 -3.00 12.25
CA TYR A 51 -4.49 -1.84 12.80
C TYR A 51 -3.82 -1.20 14.03
N GLN A 52 -2.71 -1.77 14.50
CA GLN A 52 -1.97 -1.21 15.63
C GLN A 52 -1.12 -0.02 15.17
N ALA A 53 -1.08 1.05 15.96
CA ALA A 53 -0.41 2.31 15.61
C ALA A 53 1.10 2.17 15.39
N GLU A 54 1.73 1.14 15.95
CA GLU A 54 3.14 0.78 15.72
C GLU A 54 3.41 0.28 14.30
N TYR A 55 2.40 -0.32 13.64
CA TYR A 55 2.50 -0.82 12.26
C TYR A 55 2.15 0.22 11.21
N ARG A 56 1.91 1.48 11.59
CA ARG A 56 1.44 2.51 10.66
C ARG A 56 2.36 2.76 9.46
N GLU A 57 3.63 2.38 9.56
CA GLU A 57 4.61 2.55 8.49
C GLU A 57 4.71 1.32 7.57
N LEU A 58 4.06 0.20 7.93
CA LEU A 58 4.02 -1.02 7.13
C LEU A 58 2.98 -0.92 6.01
N THR A 59 3.19 -1.70 4.96
CA THR A 59 2.32 -1.74 3.78
C THR A 59 0.90 -2.17 4.16
N MET A 60 0.77 -3.16 5.04
CA MET A 60 -0.53 -3.72 5.43
C MET A 60 -1.27 -2.92 6.50
N TYR A 61 -0.81 -1.72 6.87
CA TYR A 61 -1.61 -0.89 7.77
C TYR A 61 -2.94 -0.49 7.11
N GLY A 62 -4.08 -0.86 7.70
CA GLY A 62 -5.39 -0.77 7.05
C GLY A 62 -5.92 0.66 6.77
N TYR A 63 -5.17 1.69 7.17
CA TYR A 63 -5.51 3.09 6.85
C TYR A 63 -4.53 3.68 5.84
N SER A 64 -5.04 4.50 4.93
CA SER A 64 -4.24 5.36 4.05
C SER A 64 -4.79 6.77 4.01
N ALA A 65 -3.87 7.73 4.07
CA ALA A 65 -4.17 9.15 3.95
C ALA A 65 -3.96 9.69 2.53
N ALA A 66 -4.63 10.80 2.21
CA ALA A 66 -4.31 11.54 0.99
C ALA A 66 -2.84 12.00 1.04
N LYS A 67 -2.18 11.96 -0.13
CA LYS A 67 -0.75 12.21 -0.31
C LYS A 67 0.23 11.24 0.39
N GLU A 68 -0.25 10.14 0.94
CA GLU A 68 0.60 9.13 1.54
C GLU A 68 1.35 8.34 0.46
N THR A 69 2.66 8.16 0.66
CA THR A 69 3.55 7.45 -0.28
C THR A 69 4.43 6.38 0.38
N LYS A 70 4.39 6.27 1.71
CA LYS A 70 5.26 5.38 2.51
C LYS A 70 5.11 3.89 2.20
N LYS A 71 3.95 3.45 1.70
CA LYS A 71 3.67 2.05 1.36
C LYS A 71 4.17 1.64 -0.03
N ILE A 72 4.86 2.55 -0.75
CA ILE A 72 5.52 2.23 -2.02
C ILE A 72 6.76 1.36 -1.77
N SER A 73 7.43 1.56 -0.62
CA SER A 73 8.63 0.84 -0.22
C SER A 73 8.32 -0.20 0.85
N LEU A 74 8.67 -1.46 0.58
CA LEU A 74 8.45 -2.56 1.51
C LEU A 74 9.32 -2.40 2.77
N GLN A 75 8.69 -2.55 3.93
CA GLN A 75 9.36 -2.61 5.21
C GLN A 75 9.69 -4.06 5.58
N THR A 76 10.55 -4.24 6.59
CA THR A 76 10.98 -5.57 7.04
C THR A 76 9.81 -6.49 7.40
N GLY A 77 8.75 -5.95 8.04
CA GLY A 77 7.55 -6.72 8.36
C GLY A 77 6.79 -7.22 7.13
N ASP A 78 6.75 -6.43 6.06
CA ASP A 78 6.08 -6.80 4.81
C ASP A 78 6.80 -7.97 4.11
N ILE A 79 8.14 -7.91 4.11
CA ILE A 79 9.01 -8.97 3.56
C ILE A 79 8.83 -10.26 4.37
N TRP A 80 8.94 -10.18 5.69
CA TRP A 80 8.80 -11.36 6.56
C TRP A 80 7.42 -11.99 6.47
N GLY A 81 6.34 -11.20 6.45
CA GLY A 81 4.99 -11.73 6.29
C GLY A 81 4.83 -12.51 4.99
N THR A 82 5.38 -11.99 3.88
CA THR A 82 5.34 -12.68 2.59
C THR A 82 6.18 -13.96 2.60
N GLN A 83 7.37 -13.91 3.21
CA GLN A 83 8.27 -15.07 3.32
C GLN A 83 7.73 -16.16 4.25
N ASP A 84 6.92 -15.81 5.25
CA ASP A 84 6.24 -16.79 6.11
C ASP A 84 5.24 -17.65 5.31
N ILE A 85 4.58 -17.05 4.32
CA ILE A 85 3.61 -17.74 3.46
C ILE A 85 4.30 -18.52 2.32
N TYR A 86 5.30 -17.91 1.66
CA TYR A 86 5.84 -18.44 0.39
C TYR A 86 7.30 -18.93 0.46
N GLY A 87 8.00 -18.69 1.55
CA GLY A 87 9.43 -18.93 1.67
C GLY A 87 10.30 -17.77 1.14
N PRO A 88 11.64 -17.90 1.26
CA PRO A 88 12.61 -16.88 0.86
C PRO A 88 12.80 -16.73 -0.64
#